data_AF-A0A7W3ST27-F1
#
_entry.id   AF-A0A7W3ST27-F1
#
_cell.length_a   1.000
_cell.length_b   1.000
_cell.length_c   1.000
_cell.angle_alpha   90.00
_cell.angle_beta   90.00
_cell.angle_gamma   90.00
#
_symmetry.space_group_name_H-M   'P 1'
#
loop_
_entity.id
_entity.type
_entity.pdbx_description
1 polymer ?
#
loop_
_entity_poly.entity_id
_entity_poly.type
_entity_poly.pdbx_seq_one_letter_code
_entity_poly.pdbx_strand_id
1 'polypeptide(L)'
;MNLTRSQQLALNHISKYVKTQKKEAECIIQEILQMSNIPNSVYEQAVFKLKKHARVALHFHPDRLDPKMKTVAETLLEQGIYKSQFETLLSNGSVSAYPGGQRDLWEERIFAGAYQLEDSTNEERPKYGALNLLLHPEGPAPRFDHVIFFYRRKSHIAVHTLTWIQIVTRRIKALTRNWIVLLLLY
;
A
#
# COMPACT_ATOMS: atom_id res chain seq x y z
N MET A 1 14.40 14.48 -0.09
CA MET A 1 13.52 14.95 -1.17
C MET A 1 12.34 15.66 -0.55
N ASN A 2 11.91 16.78 -1.14
CA ASN A 2 10.69 17.47 -0.75
C ASN A 2 9.48 16.82 -1.44
N LEU A 3 8.36 16.75 -0.75
CA LEU A 3 7.11 16.23 -1.27
C LEU A 3 6.53 17.20 -2.30
N THR A 4 5.91 16.66 -3.36
CA THR A 4 5.14 17.51 -4.28
C THR A 4 3.84 17.96 -3.63
N ARG A 5 3.18 18.97 -4.22
CA ARG A 5 1.91 19.50 -3.71
C ARG A 5 0.85 18.40 -3.59
N SER A 6 0.68 17.59 -4.63
CA SER A 6 -0.26 16.47 -4.67
C SER A 6 0.04 15.44 -3.58
N GLN A 7 1.31 15.09 -3.39
CA GLN A 7 1.73 14.16 -2.34
C GLN A 7 1.45 14.72 -0.94
N GLN A 8 1.71 16.01 -0.71
CA GLN A 8 1.43 16.67 0.57
C GLN A 8 -0.08 16.71 0.86
N LEU A 9 -0.90 17.03 -0.14
CA LEU A 9 -2.36 17.04 -0.02
C LEU A 9 -2.91 15.65 0.29
N ALA A 10 -2.47 14.62 -0.45
CA ALA A 10 -2.82 13.23 -0.22
C ALA A 10 -2.47 12.79 1.22
N LEU A 11 -1.25 13.10 1.68
CA LEU A 11 -0.79 12.77 3.03
C LEU A 11 -1.56 13.50 4.12
N ASN A 12 -1.85 14.79 3.93
CA ASN A 12 -2.62 15.57 4.88
C ASN A 12 -4.04 15.03 5.00
N HIS A 13 -4.66 14.68 3.87
CA HIS A 13 -6.00 14.09 3.84
C HIS A 13 -6.03 12.75 4.60
N ILE A 14 -5.13 11.82 4.26
CA ILE A 14 -5.07 10.52 4.93
C ILE A 14 -4.73 10.68 6.42
N SER A 15 -3.80 11.56 6.77
CA SER A 15 -3.45 11.82 8.17
C SER A 15 -4.63 12.35 8.97
N LYS A 16 -5.46 13.22 8.37
CA LYS A 16 -6.70 13.69 8.99
C LYS A 16 -7.70 12.55 9.18
N TYR A 17 -7.93 11.74 8.14
CA TYR A 17 -8.81 10.58 8.21
C TYR A 17 -8.37 9.55 9.26
N VAL A 18 -7.09 9.20 9.30
CA VAL A 18 -6.55 8.26 10.30
C VAL A 18 -6.74 8.80 11.72
N LYS A 19 -6.58 10.11 11.94
CA LYS A 19 -6.82 10.71 13.26
C LYS A 19 -8.27 10.60 13.71
N THR A 20 -9.25 10.70 12.81
CA THR A 20 -10.66 10.55 13.19
C THR A 20 -11.00 9.12 13.57
N GLN A 21 -10.40 8.14 12.89
CA GLN A 21 -10.65 6.71 13.16
C GLN A 21 -9.85 6.15 14.35
N LYS A 22 -8.79 6.84 14.76
CA LYS A 22 -7.82 6.32 15.74
C LYS A 22 -8.46 5.89 17.05
N LYS A 23 -9.30 6.74 17.65
CA LYS A 23 -9.89 6.49 18.98
C LYS A 23 -10.79 5.25 18.98
N GLU A 24 -11.62 5.12 17.94
CA GLU A 24 -12.51 3.96 17.78
C GLU A 24 -11.70 2.67 17.57
N ALA A 25 -10.68 2.70 16.70
CA ALA A 25 -9.81 1.56 16.47
C ALA A 25 -9.06 1.13 17.73
N GLU A 26 -8.55 2.08 18.52
CA GLU A 26 -7.92 1.80 19.81
C GLU A 26 -8.89 1.12 20.79
N CYS A 27 -10.14 1.59 20.86
CA CYS A 27 -11.17 0.98 21.69
C CYS A 27 -11.43 -0.49 21.31
N ILE A 28 -11.65 -0.75 20.01
CA ILE A 28 -11.89 -2.10 19.47
C ILE A 28 -10.70 -3.03 19.77
N ILE A 29 -9.47 -2.54 19.59
CA ILE A 29 -8.26 -3.31 19.88
C ILE A 29 -8.21 -3.67 21.37
N GLN A 30 -8.46 -2.71 22.26
CA GLN A 30 -8.45 -2.95 23.71
C GLN A 30 -9.51 -3.98 24.13
N GLU A 31 -10.71 -3.90 23.57
CA GLU A 31 -11.78 -4.87 23.82
C GLU A 31 -11.38 -6.29 23.38
N ILE A 32 -10.83 -6.44 22.17
CA ILE A 32 -10.35 -7.74 21.67
C ILE A 32 -9.24 -8.30 22.55
N LEU A 33 -8.28 -7.47 22.99
CA LEU A 33 -7.19 -7.89 23.86
C LEU A 33 -7.72 -8.37 25.21
N GLN A 34 -8.67 -7.65 25.80
CA GLN A 34 -9.32 -8.03 27.06
C GLN A 34 -10.07 -9.36 26.92
N MET A 35 -10.91 -9.50 25.89
CA MET A 35 -11.67 -10.73 25.64
C MET A 35 -10.77 -11.94 25.36
N SER A 36 -9.58 -11.70 24.79
CA SER A 36 -8.60 -12.74 24.48
C SER A 36 -7.61 -13.01 25.63
N ASN A 37 -7.76 -12.32 26.76
CA ASN A 37 -6.82 -12.36 27.90
C ASN A 37 -5.35 -12.10 27.48
N ILE A 38 -5.14 -11.19 26.53
CA ILE A 38 -3.81 -10.79 26.06
C ILE A 38 -3.40 -9.49 26.77
N PRO A 39 -2.28 -9.46 27.51
CA PRO A 39 -1.79 -8.25 28.14
C PRO A 39 -1.40 -7.17 27.12
N ASN A 40 -1.64 -5.90 27.47
CA ASN A 40 -1.26 -4.75 26.64
C ASN A 40 0.23 -4.72 26.28
N SER A 41 1.10 -5.17 27.19
CA SER A 41 2.54 -5.25 26.93
C SER A 41 2.90 -6.18 25.76
N VAL A 42 2.15 -7.28 25.57
CA VAL A 42 2.35 -8.20 24.45
C VAL A 42 1.94 -7.52 23.13
N TYR A 43 0.82 -6.82 23.13
CA TYR A 43 0.36 -6.03 21.98
C TYR A 43 1.37 -4.94 21.61
N GLU A 44 1.85 -4.16 22.58
CA GLU A 44 2.86 -3.11 22.35
C GLU A 44 4.16 -3.67 21.77
N GLN A 45 4.64 -4.81 22.31
CA GLN A 45 5.80 -5.51 21.77
C GLN A 45 5.56 -6.01 20.34
N ALA A 46 4.38 -6.55 20.05
CA ALA A 46 4.02 -6.98 18.69
C ALA A 46 4.01 -5.79 17.72
N VAL A 47 3.37 -4.68 18.09
CA VAL A 47 3.37 -3.45 17.28
C VAL A 47 4.77 -2.90 17.07
N PHE A 48 5.61 -2.90 18.11
CA PHE A 48 7.01 -2.51 18.00
C PHE A 48 7.77 -3.39 17.00
N LYS A 49 7.65 -4.71 17.13
CA LYS A 49 8.28 -5.67 16.21
C LYS A 49 7.79 -5.48 14.77
N LEU A 50 6.48 -5.29 14.56
CA LEU A 50 5.90 -5.02 13.25
C LEU A 50 6.45 -3.72 12.65
N LYS A 51 6.49 -2.62 13.41
CA LYS A 51 7.04 -1.34 12.93
C LYS A 51 8.52 -1.45 12.56
N LYS A 52 9.29 -2.24 13.30
CA LYS A 52 10.74 -2.41 13.13
C LYS A 52 11.11 -3.39 12.02
N HIS A 53 10.35 -4.46 11.84
CA HIS A 53 10.74 -5.60 11.02
C HIS A 53 9.85 -5.86 9.81
N ALA A 54 8.59 -5.40 9.80
CA ALA A 54 7.72 -5.61 8.66
C ALA A 54 8.30 -4.93 7.41
N ARG A 55 8.25 -5.65 6.29
CA ARG A 55 8.74 -5.19 4.99
C ARG A 55 7.57 -4.96 4.07
N VAL A 56 7.73 -4.10 3.07
CA VAL A 56 6.74 -4.01 2.00
C VAL A 56 7.30 -4.74 0.78
N ALA A 57 6.51 -5.67 0.27
CA ALA A 57 6.73 -6.38 -0.98
C ALA A 57 6.16 -5.55 -2.14
N LEU A 58 7.03 -5.24 -3.11
CA LEU A 58 6.62 -4.80 -4.44
C LEU A 58 6.53 -6.01 -5.35
N HIS A 59 5.55 -5.97 -6.24
CA HIS A 59 4.99 -7.13 -6.90
C HIS A 59 4.89 -6.85 -8.39
N PHE A 60 5.68 -7.55 -9.20
CA PHE A 60 5.75 -7.33 -10.64
C PHE A 60 6.18 -8.60 -11.39
N HIS A 61 5.79 -8.69 -12.66
CA HIS A 61 6.28 -9.74 -13.55
C HIS A 61 7.50 -9.20 -14.31
N PRO A 62 8.69 -9.82 -14.17
CA PRO A 62 9.91 -9.31 -14.78
C PRO A 62 9.82 -9.27 -16.30
N ASP A 63 9.12 -10.24 -16.91
CA ASP A 63 9.08 -10.43 -18.37
C ASP A 63 7.97 -9.63 -19.07
N ARG A 64 7.16 -8.87 -18.32
CA ARG A 64 6.11 -8.05 -18.95
C ARG A 64 6.73 -6.93 -19.76
N LEU A 65 6.29 -6.81 -21.00
CA LEU A 65 6.75 -5.80 -21.94
C LEU A 65 5.96 -4.51 -21.77
N ASP A 66 6.67 -3.41 -21.60
CA ASP A 66 6.13 -2.05 -21.66
C ASP A 66 5.76 -1.67 -23.11
N PRO A 67 5.11 -0.51 -23.35
CA PRO A 67 4.79 -0.04 -24.70
C PRO A 67 6.00 0.17 -25.63
N LYS A 68 7.22 0.21 -25.08
CA LYS A 68 8.48 0.32 -25.84
C LYS A 68 9.12 -1.04 -26.09
N MET A 69 8.41 -2.14 -25.82
CA MET A 69 8.88 -3.52 -25.96
C MET A 69 10.08 -3.86 -25.08
N LYS A 70 10.24 -3.19 -23.94
CA LYS A 70 11.21 -3.56 -22.91
C LYS A 70 10.54 -4.28 -21.76
N THR A 71 11.19 -5.28 -21.22
CA THR A 71 10.74 -6.00 -20.03
C THR A 71 10.81 -5.11 -18.78
N VAL A 72 10.01 -5.41 -17.76
CA VAL A 72 10.11 -4.75 -16.45
C VAL A 72 11.50 -4.96 -15.85
N ALA A 73 12.11 -6.14 -16.03
CA ALA A 73 13.46 -6.41 -15.56
C ALA A 73 14.51 -5.50 -16.21
N GLU A 74 14.46 -5.32 -17.54
CA GLU A 74 15.39 -4.43 -18.26
C GLU A 74 15.21 -2.98 -17.83
N THR A 75 13.97 -2.50 -17.76
CA THR A 75 13.70 -1.10 -17.36
C THR A 75 14.13 -0.83 -15.91
N LEU A 76 13.93 -1.79 -14.99
CA LEU A 76 14.44 -1.69 -13.62
C LEU A 76 15.96 -1.71 -13.57
N LEU A 77 16.62 -2.55 -14.36
CA LEU A 77 18.07 -2.62 -14.41
C LEU A 77 18.69 -1.33 -14.95
N GLU A 78 18.12 -0.77 -16.01
CA GLU A 78 18.61 0.45 -16.66
C GLU A 78 18.37 1.70 -15.82
N GLN A 79 17.16 1.83 -15.23
CA GLN A 79 16.73 3.08 -14.60
C GLN A 79 16.89 3.06 -13.07
N GLY A 80 16.94 1.87 -12.46
CA GLY A 80 16.96 1.71 -11.00
C GLY A 80 15.70 2.21 -10.29
N ILE A 81 14.63 2.52 -11.04
CA ILE A 81 13.40 3.14 -10.52
C ILE A 81 12.22 2.22 -10.80
N TYR A 82 11.50 1.87 -9.74
CA TYR A 82 10.23 1.16 -9.84
C TYR A 82 9.10 2.14 -10.17
N LYS A 83 8.45 1.92 -11.32
CA LYS A 83 7.38 2.77 -11.86
C LYS A 83 6.00 2.21 -11.55
N SER A 84 5.03 3.12 -11.40
CA SER A 84 3.63 2.79 -11.16
C SER A 84 2.93 2.26 -12.43
N GLN A 85 1.70 1.77 -12.26
CA GLN A 85 0.84 1.39 -13.36
C GLN A 85 0.50 2.58 -14.29
N PHE A 86 0.35 3.79 -13.74
CA PHE A 86 0.08 4.99 -14.55
C PHE A 86 1.27 5.40 -15.43
N GLU A 87 2.49 5.04 -15.01
CA GLU A 87 3.71 5.32 -15.76
C GLU A 87 4.02 4.21 -16.79
N THR A 88 3.78 2.95 -16.43
CA THR A 88 4.17 1.79 -17.24
C THR A 88 3.05 1.29 -18.15
N LEU A 89 1.79 1.57 -17.80
CA LEU A 89 0.59 0.95 -18.36
C LEU A 89 0.53 -0.57 -18.14
N LEU A 90 1.38 -1.12 -17.26
CA LEU A 90 1.46 -2.54 -16.94
C LEU A 90 0.72 -2.88 -15.65
N SER A 91 0.02 -4.01 -15.65
CA SER A 91 -0.77 -4.47 -14.50
C SER A 91 -0.61 -5.96 -14.25
N ASN A 92 -0.70 -6.38 -12.99
CA ASN A 92 -0.82 -7.79 -12.62
C ASN A 92 -2.30 -8.26 -12.56
N GLY A 93 -3.25 -7.42 -13.03
CA GLY A 93 -4.68 -7.73 -13.02
C GLY A 93 -5.48 -6.87 -14.00
N SER A 94 -5.97 -5.71 -13.54
CA SER A 94 -6.76 -4.78 -14.37
C SER A 94 -5.93 -3.58 -14.83
N VAL A 95 -6.04 -3.18 -16.10
CA VAL A 95 -5.36 -2.01 -16.72
C VAL A 95 -6.19 -0.72 -16.62
N SER A 96 -6.76 -0.45 -15.44
CA SER A 96 -7.68 0.69 -15.25
C SER A 96 -7.02 1.99 -14.78
N ALA A 97 -5.68 2.09 -14.85
CA ALA A 97 -4.89 3.26 -14.47
C ALA A 97 -4.77 4.29 -15.60
N TYR A 98 -5.88 4.94 -15.89
CA TYR A 98 -5.97 6.08 -16.81
C TYR A 98 -7.04 7.03 -16.25
N PRO A 99 -7.05 8.32 -16.66
CA PRO A 99 -8.05 9.29 -16.18
C PRO A 99 -9.49 8.78 -16.33
N GLY A 100 -10.26 8.78 -15.24
CA GLY A 100 -11.64 8.26 -15.20
C GLY A 100 -11.75 6.73 -15.13
N GLY A 101 -10.65 5.99 -15.16
CA GLY A 101 -10.62 4.55 -14.95
C GLY A 101 -10.89 4.17 -13.49
N GLN A 102 -11.24 2.90 -13.24
CA GLN A 102 -11.55 2.42 -11.88
C GLN A 102 -10.42 2.68 -10.87
N ARG A 103 -9.17 2.56 -11.33
CA ARG A 103 -8.00 2.85 -10.50
C ARG A 103 -7.95 4.32 -10.12
N ASP A 104 -8.17 5.19 -11.09
CA ASP A 104 -8.11 6.64 -10.93
C ASP A 104 -9.21 7.13 -9.99
N LEU A 105 -10.46 6.69 -10.20
CA LEU A 105 -11.60 7.01 -9.32
C LEU A 105 -11.43 6.47 -7.89
N TRP A 106 -10.74 5.33 -7.75
CA TRP A 106 -10.40 4.79 -6.43
C TRP A 106 -9.34 5.65 -5.73
N GLU A 107 -8.31 6.10 -6.45
CA GLU A 107 -7.32 7.03 -5.91
C GLU A 107 -7.94 8.39 -5.58
N GLU A 108 -8.80 8.93 -6.44
CA GLU A 108 -9.55 10.17 -6.19
C GLU A 108 -10.29 10.11 -4.86
N ARG A 109 -11.01 9.01 -4.60
CA ARG A 109 -11.76 8.83 -3.36
C ARG A 109 -10.87 8.78 -2.12
N ILE A 110 -9.73 8.11 -2.21
CA ILE A 110 -8.85 7.85 -1.06
C ILE A 110 -7.93 9.05 -0.76
N PHE A 111 -7.55 9.80 -1.80
CA PHE A 111 -6.66 10.95 -1.70
C PHE A 111 -7.38 12.28 -1.83
N ALA A 112 -8.72 12.27 -1.82
CA ALA A 112 -9.56 13.45 -2.01
C ALA A 112 -9.17 14.28 -3.24
N GLY A 113 -8.98 13.62 -4.38
CA GLY A 113 -8.70 14.27 -5.65
C GLY A 113 -7.26 14.80 -5.81
N ALA A 114 -6.35 14.51 -4.87
CA ALA A 114 -5.02 15.11 -4.89
C ALA A 114 -4.20 14.82 -6.16
N TYR A 115 -4.44 13.68 -6.82
CA TYR A 115 -3.75 13.29 -8.06
C TYR A 115 -4.56 13.57 -9.33
N GLN A 116 -5.73 14.19 -9.18
CA GLN A 116 -6.60 14.65 -10.26
C GLN A 116 -6.46 16.15 -10.52
N LEU A 117 -5.62 16.83 -9.75
CA LEU A 117 -5.25 18.23 -9.99
C LEU A 117 -4.50 18.36 -11.32
N GLU A 118 -4.73 19.46 -12.04
CA GLU A 118 -4.11 19.72 -13.35
C GLU A 118 -2.58 19.76 -13.30
N ASP A 119 -2.00 20.17 -12.17
CA ASP A 119 -0.55 20.24 -11.96
C ASP A 119 0.07 18.91 -11.49
N SER A 120 -0.73 17.86 -11.31
CA SER A 120 -0.23 16.57 -10.86
C SER A 120 0.20 15.67 -12.01
N THR A 121 1.31 14.95 -11.82
CA THR A 121 1.85 14.01 -12.81
C THR A 121 1.69 12.55 -12.37
N ASN A 122 1.77 11.61 -13.32
CA ASN A 122 1.61 10.18 -13.04
C ASN A 122 2.74 9.64 -12.16
N GLU A 123 3.94 10.22 -12.23
CA GLU A 123 5.11 9.89 -11.44
C GLU A 123 4.95 10.22 -9.94
N GLU A 124 4.12 11.23 -9.64
CA GLU A 124 3.81 11.65 -8.26
C GLU A 124 2.85 10.69 -7.56
N ARG A 125 2.10 9.92 -8.35
CA ARG A 125 1.14 8.96 -7.81
C ARG A 125 1.86 7.89 -7.00
N PRO A 126 1.23 7.42 -5.92
CA PRO A 126 1.78 6.38 -5.07
C PRO A 126 2.10 5.09 -5.83
N LYS A 127 3.09 4.37 -5.33
CA LYS A 127 3.33 2.97 -5.71
C LYS A 127 2.69 2.05 -4.67
N TYR A 128 2.31 0.86 -5.09
CA TYR A 128 1.54 -0.06 -4.25
C TYR A 128 2.33 -1.32 -3.99
N GLY A 129 2.29 -1.75 -2.74
CA GLY A 129 2.88 -3.00 -2.29
C GLY A 129 2.03 -3.65 -1.23
N ALA A 130 2.45 -4.84 -0.80
CA ALA A 130 1.81 -5.56 0.29
C ALA A 130 2.74 -5.61 1.50
N LEU A 131 2.21 -5.34 2.68
CA LEU A 131 2.98 -5.36 3.92
C LEU A 131 3.13 -6.81 4.40
N ASN A 132 4.37 -7.27 4.46
CA ASN A 132 4.74 -8.57 4.99
C ASN A 132 4.80 -8.53 6.51
N LEU A 133 3.62 -8.67 7.12
CA LEU A 133 3.43 -8.71 8.57
C LEU A 133 3.99 -9.98 9.20
N LEU A 134 3.72 -11.14 8.59
CA LEU A 134 4.07 -12.45 9.13
C LEU A 134 5.40 -13.00 8.59
N LEU A 135 6.07 -12.26 7.70
CA LEU A 135 7.31 -12.67 7.05
C LEU A 135 7.20 -14.07 6.39
N HIS A 136 6.04 -14.36 5.81
CA HIS A 136 5.80 -15.64 5.14
C HIS A 136 6.83 -15.84 4.01
N PRO A 137 7.39 -17.05 3.83
CA PRO A 137 8.40 -17.32 2.79
C PRO A 137 7.94 -16.97 1.38
N GLU A 138 6.66 -17.21 1.07
CA GLU A 138 6.04 -16.87 -0.22
C GLU A 138 5.63 -15.39 -0.34
N GLY A 139 5.89 -14.60 0.70
CA GLY A 139 5.54 -13.20 0.77
C GLY A 139 4.08 -12.91 1.16
N PRO A 140 3.70 -11.61 1.20
CA PRO A 140 2.42 -11.15 1.76
C PRO A 140 1.21 -11.29 0.85
N ALA A 141 1.41 -11.63 -0.43
CA ALA A 141 0.33 -11.69 -1.42
C ALA A 141 0.59 -12.82 -2.45
N PRO A 142 0.54 -14.09 -2.02
CA PRO A 142 0.95 -15.25 -2.84
C PRO A 142 0.06 -15.52 -4.05
N ARG A 143 -1.20 -15.06 -4.06
CA ARG A 143 -2.15 -15.24 -5.19
C ARG A 143 -1.82 -14.43 -6.44
N PHE A 144 -0.82 -13.57 -6.37
CA PHE A 144 -0.35 -12.82 -7.51
C PHE A 144 0.98 -13.48 -7.86
N ASP A 145 1.01 -14.34 -8.89
CA ASP A 145 2.20 -15.12 -9.23
C ASP A 145 3.30 -14.19 -9.78
N HIS A 146 4.24 -13.74 -8.96
CA HIS A 146 5.19 -12.68 -9.35
C HIS A 146 6.53 -12.70 -8.60
N VAL A 147 7.48 -11.90 -9.10
CA VAL A 147 8.72 -11.59 -8.39
C VAL A 147 8.44 -10.57 -7.28
N ILE A 148 9.11 -10.76 -6.15
CA ILE A 148 8.93 -9.95 -4.94
C ILE A 148 10.20 -9.18 -4.62
N PHE A 149 10.14 -7.85 -4.59
CA PHE A 149 11.16 -7.03 -3.96
C PHE A 149 10.73 -6.58 -2.57
N PHE A 150 11.56 -6.86 -1.57
CA PHE A 150 11.31 -6.38 -0.21
C PHE A 150 12.02 -5.06 0.05
N TYR A 151 11.23 -4.03 0.33
CA TYR A 151 11.73 -2.74 0.77
C TYR A 151 11.76 -2.66 2.30
N ARG A 152 12.91 -2.28 2.88
CA ARG A 152 13.04 -1.99 4.31
C ARG A 152 12.73 -0.51 4.54
N ARG A 153 11.74 -0.21 5.38
CA ARG A 153 11.34 1.17 5.72
C ARG A 153 12.57 2.04 6.04
N LYS A 154 12.72 3.17 5.33
CA LYS A 154 13.50 4.32 5.79
C LYS A 154 12.55 5.28 6.51
N SER A 155 13.08 6.09 7.43
CA SER A 155 12.35 7.05 8.28
C SER A 155 11.48 8.07 7.52
N HIS A 156 11.70 8.25 6.21
CA HIS A 156 10.99 9.24 5.38
C HIS A 156 9.84 8.66 4.54
N ILE A 157 9.55 7.35 4.63
CA ILE A 157 8.46 6.74 3.85
C ILE A 157 7.18 6.81 4.68
N ALA A 158 6.24 7.64 4.23
CA ALA A 158 4.89 7.69 4.75
C ALA A 158 4.11 6.48 4.23
N VAL A 159 4.27 5.35 4.93
CA VAL A 159 3.47 4.17 4.70
C VAL A 159 2.19 4.32 5.52
N HIS A 160 1.12 4.77 4.87
CA HIS A 160 -0.22 4.69 5.42
C HIS A 160 -0.80 3.34 5.02
N THR A 161 -0.91 2.43 5.98
CA THR A 161 -1.68 1.20 5.80
C THR A 161 -3.16 1.59 5.68
N LEU A 162 -3.67 1.66 4.46
CA LEU A 162 -5.10 1.69 4.19
C LEU A 162 -5.60 0.26 4.25
N THR A 163 -5.81 -0.23 5.47
CA THR A 163 -6.46 -1.51 5.69
C THR A 163 -7.96 -1.31 5.54
N TRP A 164 -8.53 -1.75 4.42
CA TRP A 164 -9.96 -1.99 4.32
C TRP A 164 -10.31 -3.17 5.23
N ILE A 165 -10.52 -2.87 6.51
CA ILE A 165 -11.23 -3.74 7.43
C ILE A 165 -12.71 -3.36 7.33
N GLN A 166 -13.46 -4.07 6.51
CA GLN A 166 -14.87 -4.30 6.83
C GLN A 166 -14.90 -5.49 7.79
N ILE A 167 -14.96 -5.22 9.09
CA ILE A 167 -15.36 -6.19 10.10
C ILE A 167 -16.58 -5.61 10.83
N VAL A 168 -17.51 -6.52 11.17
CA VAL A 168 -18.86 -6.36 11.78
C VAL A 168 -19.96 -6.19 10.69
N THR A 169 -20.75 -7.18 10.26
CA THR A 169 -21.14 -8.55 10.65
C THR A 169 -21.59 -9.28 9.36
N ARG A 170 -21.58 -10.60 9.15
CA ARG A 170 -21.99 -11.74 10.00
C ARG A 170 -21.17 -12.98 9.63
N ARG A 171 -20.51 -13.58 10.62
CA ARG A 171 -19.94 -14.96 10.62
C ARG A 171 -18.94 -15.25 9.50
N ILE A 172 -17.64 -15.09 9.82
CA ILE A 172 -16.48 -15.82 9.27
C ILE A 172 -16.77 -16.44 7.89
N LYS A 173 -16.69 -15.62 6.84
CA LYS A 173 -16.62 -16.08 5.45
C LYS A 173 -15.32 -15.57 4.84
N ALA A 174 -14.33 -16.47 4.87
CA ALA A 174 -13.19 -16.53 3.95
C ALA A 174 -12.20 -15.36 3.95
N LEU A 175 -11.34 -15.37 4.96
CA LEU A 175 -9.87 -15.30 4.87
C LEU A 175 -9.26 -14.53 3.68
N THR A 176 -8.67 -13.38 4.01
CA THR A 176 -7.52 -12.73 3.35
C THR A 176 -7.63 -12.52 1.83
N ARG A 177 -8.26 -11.40 1.43
CA ARG A 177 -8.08 -10.85 0.08
C ARG A 177 -7.48 -9.45 0.09
N ASN A 178 -6.14 -9.47 0.11
CA ASN A 178 -5.19 -8.42 -0.28
C ASN A 178 -5.13 -7.18 0.64
N TRP A 179 -4.08 -7.16 1.46
CA TRP A 179 -3.63 -5.97 2.17
C TRP A 179 -2.93 -5.05 1.16
N ILE A 180 -3.63 -4.04 0.63
CA ILE A 180 -2.98 -2.98 -0.13
C ILE A 180 -2.36 -2.04 0.89
N VAL A 181 -1.03 -2.01 0.91
CA VAL A 181 -0.28 -1.03 1.66
C VAL A 181 0.14 0.06 0.70
N LEU A 182 -0.32 1.27 1.01
CA LEU A 182 0.07 2.43 0.25
C LEU A 182 1.55 2.71 0.53
N LEU A 183 2.36 2.67 -0.53
CA LEU A 183 3.75 3.05 -0.47
C LEU A 183 3.95 4.36 -1.23
N LEU A 184 4.01 5.46 -0.50
CA LEU A 184 4.56 6.69 -1.06
C LEU A 184 6.08 6.56 -1.07
N LEU A 185 6.60 6.01 -2.16
CA LEU A 185 8.04 5.96 -2.42
C LEU A 185 8.49 7.33 -2.95
N TYR A 186 9.41 7.94 -2.21
CA TYR A 186 10.12 9.17 -2.55
C TYR A 186 11.54 8.83 -2.99
#